data_AF-A0A9X3X911-F1
#
_entry.id   AF-A0A9X3X911-F1
#
_cell.length_a   1.000
_cell.length_b   1.000
_cell.length_c   1.000
_cell.angle_alpha   90.00
_cell.angle_beta   90.00
_cell.angle_gamma   90.00
#
_symmetry.space_group_name_H-M   'P 1'
#
loop_
_entity.id
_entity.type
_entity.pdbx_description
1 polymer ?
#
loop_
_entity_poly.entity_id
_entity_poly.type
_entity_poly.pdbx_seq_one_letter_code
_entity_poly.pdbx_strand_id
1 'polypeptide(L)'
;MRSSDARPPLAAPALSLVIPSGAITLIAPRPAFVSQETSLAILGIPRDRFLAMVRAPGFPLPVLVQGKARMVDTEALIAYLRGLGASPANLDRNEQPVESGPDLAAEPSPESEDSAARKMGAGLGFAFPDAPASDAPASRRRSKR
;
A
#
# COMPACT_ATOMS: atom_id res chain seq x y z
N MET A 1 64.43 -14.97 -51.12
CA MET A 1 63.38 -13.94 -51.26
C MET A 1 62.03 -14.65 -51.12
N ARG A 2 61.34 -14.48 -49.98
CA ARG A 2 59.98 -15.05 -49.77
C ARG A 2 58.98 -13.94 -50.02
N SER A 3 58.25 -14.03 -51.12
CA SER A 3 57.14 -13.11 -51.42
C SER A 3 56.07 -13.25 -50.35
N SER A 4 55.72 -12.14 -49.71
CA SER A 4 54.57 -12.05 -48.83
C SER A 4 53.30 -12.17 -49.65
N ASP A 5 52.61 -13.30 -49.54
CA ASP A 5 51.24 -13.45 -49.99
C ASP A 5 50.34 -12.78 -48.95
N ALA A 6 50.19 -11.45 -49.07
CA ALA A 6 49.30 -10.68 -48.22
C ALA A 6 47.86 -10.85 -48.76
N ARG A 7 47.15 -11.84 -48.23
CA ARG A 7 45.72 -12.05 -48.53
C ARG A 7 44.94 -10.83 -48.01
N PRO A 8 44.24 -10.07 -48.88
CA PRO A 8 43.45 -8.92 -48.41
C PRO A 8 42.34 -9.41 -47.48
N PRO A 9 42.00 -8.67 -46.41
CA PRO A 9 40.90 -9.04 -45.54
C PRO A 9 39.61 -9.05 -46.37
N LEU A 10 38.96 -10.21 -46.42
CA LEU A 10 37.68 -10.39 -47.09
C LEU A 10 36.66 -9.53 -46.33
N ALA A 11 36.30 -8.36 -46.89
CA ALA A 11 35.26 -7.51 -46.33
C ALA A 11 33.94 -8.29 -46.34
N ALA A 12 33.45 -8.70 -45.17
CA ALA A 12 32.16 -9.37 -45.06
C ALA A 12 31.06 -8.40 -45.53
N PRO A 13 30.11 -8.83 -46.38
CA PRO A 13 29.01 -7.98 -46.79
C PRO A 13 28.15 -7.63 -45.57
N ALA A 14 27.98 -6.35 -45.30
CA ALA A 14 27.08 -5.87 -44.26
C ALA A 14 25.63 -6.05 -44.73
N LEU A 15 24.87 -6.89 -44.02
CA LEU A 15 23.44 -7.07 -44.24
C LEU A 15 22.67 -6.11 -43.32
N SER A 16 21.79 -5.29 -43.89
CA SER A 16 20.89 -4.43 -43.13
C SER A 16 19.63 -5.21 -42.75
N LEU A 17 19.43 -5.41 -41.45
CA LEU A 17 18.21 -6.01 -40.89
C LEU A 17 17.33 -4.89 -40.33
N VAL A 18 16.12 -4.74 -40.86
CA VAL A 18 15.11 -3.83 -40.32
C VAL A 18 14.29 -4.59 -39.27
N ILE A 19 14.43 -4.18 -38.00
CA ILE A 19 13.62 -4.72 -36.90
C ILE A 19 12.46 -3.75 -36.64
N PRO A 20 11.19 -4.16 -36.81
CA PRO A 20 10.05 -3.34 -36.46
C PRO A 20 10.08 -2.95 -34.98
N SER A 21 9.73 -1.71 -34.64
CA SER A 21 9.79 -1.21 -33.26
C SER A 21 8.93 -2.01 -32.27
N GLY A 22 7.80 -2.58 -32.73
CA GLY A 22 6.93 -3.45 -31.93
C GLY A 22 7.39 -4.90 -31.83
N ALA A 23 8.45 -5.31 -32.54
CA ALA A 23 8.97 -6.68 -32.49
C ALA A 23 9.93 -6.93 -31.31
N ILE A 24 10.29 -5.87 -30.56
CA ILE A 24 11.17 -5.96 -29.40
C ILE A 24 10.33 -5.71 -28.13
N THR A 25 10.07 -6.77 -27.37
CA THR A 25 9.48 -6.66 -26.04
C THR A 25 10.59 -6.71 -24.99
N LEU A 26 10.79 -5.60 -24.29
CA LEU A 26 11.68 -5.56 -23.12
C LEU A 26 10.91 -6.03 -21.89
N ILE A 27 11.27 -7.22 -21.39
CA ILE A 27 10.74 -7.74 -20.12
C ILE A 27 11.77 -7.44 -19.03
N ALA A 28 11.44 -6.49 -18.16
CA ALA A 28 12.27 -6.23 -17.00
C ALA A 28 12.16 -7.42 -16.02
N PRO A 29 13.29 -7.88 -15.44
CA PRO A 29 13.24 -8.86 -14.37
C PRO A 29 12.48 -8.28 -13.17
N ARG A 30 11.82 -9.15 -12.39
CA ARG A 30 11.13 -8.72 -11.18
C ARG A 30 12.13 -8.09 -10.22
N PRO A 31 11.79 -6.96 -9.59
CA PRO A 31 12.69 -6.31 -8.65
C PRO A 31 12.90 -7.22 -7.43
N ALA A 32 14.16 -7.30 -6.98
CA ALA A 32 14.55 -8.09 -5.81
C ALA A 32 13.91 -7.56 -4.50
N PHE A 33 13.56 -6.27 -4.47
CA PHE A 33 12.96 -5.64 -3.31
C PHE A 33 11.65 -4.94 -3.66
N VAL A 34 10.67 -5.08 -2.77
CA VAL A 34 9.43 -4.31 -2.77
C VAL A 34 9.57 -3.14 -1.80
N SER A 35 9.27 -1.94 -2.27
CA SER A 35 9.20 -0.73 -1.45
C SER A 35 7.75 -0.32 -1.19
N GLN A 36 7.58 0.64 -0.28
CA GLN A 36 6.27 1.28 -0.06
C GLN A 36 5.62 1.83 -1.35
N GLU A 37 6.42 2.22 -2.35
CA GLU A 37 5.94 2.81 -3.61
C GLU A 37 5.61 1.73 -4.66
N THR A 38 6.38 0.64 -4.68
CA THR A 38 6.21 -0.43 -5.66
C THR A 38 5.29 -1.56 -5.18
N SER A 39 4.94 -1.56 -3.88
CA SER A 39 4.09 -2.57 -3.23
C SER A 39 2.74 -2.80 -3.93
N LEU A 40 2.08 -1.76 -4.41
CA LEU A 40 0.82 -1.88 -5.12
C LEU A 40 0.98 -2.54 -6.49
N ALA A 41 1.98 -2.10 -7.26
CA ALA A 41 2.21 -2.61 -8.61
C ALA A 41 2.71 -4.07 -8.63
N ILE A 42 3.47 -4.47 -7.62
CA ILE A 42 4.10 -5.81 -7.58
C ILE A 42 3.23 -6.81 -6.82
N LEU A 43 2.66 -6.42 -5.68
CA LEU A 43 1.96 -7.32 -4.76
C LEU A 43 0.45 -7.03 -4.67
N GLY A 44 -0.04 -5.95 -5.28
CA GLY A 44 -1.43 -5.51 -5.10
C GLY A 44 -1.72 -4.97 -3.70
N ILE A 45 -0.70 -4.66 -2.90
CA ILE A 45 -0.87 -4.20 -1.52
C ILE A 45 -0.80 -2.67 -1.50
N PRO A 46 -1.83 -1.96 -0.98
CA PRO A 46 -1.78 -0.52 -0.81
C PRO A 46 -0.63 -0.11 0.12
N ARG A 47 -0.03 1.04 -0.18
CA ARG A 47 1.10 1.60 0.58
C ARG A 47 0.87 1.62 2.09
N ASP A 48 -0.30 2.03 2.55
CA ASP A 48 -0.60 2.15 3.97
C ASP A 48 -0.67 0.79 4.67
N ARG A 49 -1.23 -0.22 3.99
CA ARG A 49 -1.24 -1.62 4.49
C ARG A 49 0.17 -2.20 4.52
N PHE A 50 0.96 -1.94 3.48
CA PHE A 50 2.36 -2.36 3.45
C PHE A 50 3.13 -1.74 4.63
N LEU A 51 3.00 -0.43 4.85
CA LEU A 51 3.66 0.27 5.95
C LEU A 51 3.18 -0.20 7.32
N ALA A 52 1.88 -0.45 7.50
CA ALA A 52 1.35 -0.98 8.75
C ALA A 52 1.95 -2.38 9.05
N MET A 53 2.02 -3.25 8.04
CA MET A 53 2.59 -4.58 8.16
C MET A 53 4.08 -4.56 8.53
N VAL A 54 4.91 -3.82 7.79
CA VAL A 54 6.37 -3.78 8.06
C VAL A 54 6.74 -3.02 9.33
N ARG A 55 5.82 -2.20 9.87
CA ARG A 55 5.99 -1.52 11.17
C ARG A 55 5.39 -2.31 12.32
N ALA A 56 4.66 -3.39 12.05
CA ALA A 56 4.05 -4.19 13.09
C ALA A 56 5.13 -4.76 14.02
N PRO A 57 4.94 -4.71 15.34
CA PRO A 57 5.87 -5.35 16.26
C PRO A 57 5.91 -6.85 15.97
N GLY A 58 7.12 -7.39 15.85
CA GLY A 58 7.31 -8.82 15.54
C GLY A 58 7.19 -9.19 14.07
N PHE A 59 7.19 -8.23 13.13
CA PHE A 59 7.29 -8.53 11.70
C PHE A 59 8.55 -9.40 11.44
N PRO A 60 8.40 -10.59 10.83
CA PRO A 60 9.44 -11.62 10.85
C PRO A 60 10.52 -11.43 9.79
N LEU A 61 10.31 -10.56 8.81
CA LEU A 61 11.24 -10.36 7.70
C LEU A 61 12.15 -9.15 7.95
N PRO A 62 13.40 -9.21 7.48
CA PRO A 62 14.31 -8.07 7.56
C PRO A 62 13.77 -6.90 6.72
N VAL A 63 13.73 -5.72 7.33
CA VAL A 63 13.31 -4.48 6.66
C VAL A 63 14.54 -3.62 6.41
N LEU A 64 14.84 -3.38 5.14
CA LEU A 64 15.87 -2.42 4.74
C LEU A 64 15.28 -1.01 4.75
N VAL A 65 16.01 -0.07 5.34
CA VAL A 65 15.61 1.34 5.40
C VAL A 65 16.55 2.16 4.52
N GLN A 66 16.04 2.70 3.43
CA GLN A 66 16.77 3.60 2.54
C GLN A 66 16.18 5.00 2.67
N GLY A 67 16.80 5.83 3.51
CA GLY A 67 16.28 7.14 3.87
C GLY A 67 14.91 7.02 4.57
N LYS A 68 13.84 7.43 3.88
CA LYS A 68 12.45 7.28 4.37
C LYS A 68 11.75 6.03 3.82
N ALA A 69 12.32 5.38 2.81
CA ALA A 69 11.74 4.20 2.19
C ALA A 69 12.03 2.96 3.02
N ARG A 70 11.01 2.12 3.19
CA ARG A 70 11.14 0.77 3.75
C ARG A 70 11.01 -0.23 2.62
N MET A 71 11.92 -1.19 2.60
CA MET A 71 12.02 -2.21 1.57
C MET A 71 12.15 -3.58 2.21
N VAL A 72 11.56 -4.58 1.56
CA VAL A 72 11.63 -5.98 1.98
C VAL A 72 11.96 -6.81 0.74
N ASP A 73 12.71 -7.89 0.94
CA ASP A 73 12.95 -8.87 -0.13
C ASP A 73 11.63 -9.40 -0.68
N THR A 74 11.48 -9.35 -2.01
CA THR A 74 10.23 -9.67 -2.70
C THR A 74 9.84 -11.14 -2.48
N GLU A 75 10.79 -12.06 -2.64
CA GLU A 75 10.52 -13.50 -2.56
C GLU A 75 10.22 -13.93 -1.13
N ALA A 76 10.96 -13.41 -0.15
CA ALA A 76 10.70 -13.66 1.27
C ALA A 76 9.31 -13.15 1.69
N LEU A 77 8.90 -11.97 1.20
CA LEU A 77 7.59 -11.41 1.47
C LEU A 77 6.46 -12.22 0.83
N ILE A 78 6.62 -12.67 -0.41
CA ILE A 78 5.65 -13.55 -1.08
C ILE A 78 5.51 -14.87 -0.32
N ALA A 79 6.62 -15.48 0.10
CA ALA A 79 6.61 -16.71 0.88
C ALA A 79 5.88 -16.53 2.21
N TYR A 80 6.14 -15.42 2.91
CA TYR A 80 5.44 -15.07 4.15
C TYR A 80 3.92 -14.89 3.94
N LEU A 81 3.51 -14.10 2.95
CA LEU A 81 2.10 -13.86 2.64
C LEU A 81 1.37 -15.15 2.24
N ARG A 82 2.03 -16.01 1.46
CA ARG A 82 1.50 -17.34 1.12
C ARG A 82 1.31 -18.20 2.36
N GLY A 83 2.25 -18.17 3.31
CA GLY A 83 2.14 -18.86 4.59
C GLY A 83 0.98 -18.36 5.45
N LEU A 84 0.71 -17.05 5.44
CA LEU A 84 -0.45 -16.46 6.13
C LEU A 84 -1.78 -16.90 5.51
N GLY A 85 -1.88 -16.86 4.18
CA GLY A 85 -3.10 -17.26 3.46
C GLY A 85 -3.40 -18.77 3.52
N ALA A 86 -2.37 -19.61 3.70
CA ALA A 86 -2.53 -21.04 3.93
C ALA A 86 -2.94 -21.39 5.37
N SER A 87 -2.92 -20.43 6.30
CA SER A 87 -3.39 -20.64 7.66
C SER A 87 -4.92 -20.51 7.73
N PRO A 88 -5.65 -21.53 8.23
CA PRO A 88 -7.12 -21.52 8.22
C PRO A 88 -7.73 -20.39 9.06
N ALA A 89 -6.98 -19.79 9.99
CA ALA A 89 -7.44 -18.69 10.84
C ALA A 89 -7.69 -17.36 10.09
N ASN A 90 -7.27 -17.25 8.81
CA ASN A 90 -7.48 -16.04 8.00
C ASN A 90 -8.70 -16.10 7.07
N LEU A 91 -9.35 -17.27 6.92
CA LEU A 91 -10.54 -17.42 6.07
C LEU A 91 -11.78 -16.77 6.71
N ASP A 92 -11.95 -16.88 8.02
CA ASP A 92 -13.13 -16.37 8.74
C ASP A 92 -13.23 -14.84 8.85
N ARG A 93 -12.16 -14.09 8.53
CA ARG A 93 -12.13 -12.63 8.76
C ARG A 93 -12.53 -11.79 7.54
N ASN A 94 -12.65 -12.41 6.37
CA ASN A 94 -12.89 -11.69 5.11
C ASN A 94 -14.33 -11.85 4.58
N GLU A 95 -15.19 -12.58 5.29
CA GLU A 95 -16.63 -12.69 5.01
C GLU A 95 -17.42 -11.74 5.92
N GLN A 96 -17.17 -10.44 5.79
CA GLN A 96 -18.18 -9.47 6.21
C GLN A 96 -19.29 -9.52 5.14
N PRO A 97 -20.53 -9.89 5.50
CA PRO A 97 -21.64 -9.84 4.57
C PRO A 97 -21.82 -8.39 4.14
N VAL A 98 -21.80 -8.13 2.84
CA VAL A 98 -22.43 -6.93 2.30
C VAL A 98 -23.94 -7.11 2.52
N GLU A 99 -24.43 -6.68 3.68
CA GLU A 99 -25.86 -6.61 3.94
C GLU A 99 -26.49 -5.72 2.87
N SER A 100 -27.41 -6.34 2.13
CA SER A 100 -28.29 -5.78 1.13
C SER A 100 -28.94 -4.48 1.63
N GLY A 101 -28.73 -3.39 0.90
CA GLY A 101 -29.57 -2.20 1.06
C GLY A 101 -31.01 -2.53 0.65
N PRO A 102 -32.02 -2.09 1.42
CA PRO A 102 -33.41 -2.34 1.07
C PRO A 102 -33.82 -1.51 -0.14
N ASP A 103 -34.57 -2.20 -1.01
CA ASP A 103 -35.51 -1.74 -2.01
C ASP A 103 -36.02 -0.31 -1.83
N LEU A 104 -35.79 0.55 -2.83
CA LEU A 104 -36.43 1.86 -2.99
C LEU A 104 -36.63 2.14 -4.48
N ALA A 105 -37.38 1.25 -5.13
CA ALA A 105 -38.18 1.63 -6.28
C ALA A 105 -39.41 2.43 -5.79
N ALA A 106 -39.28 3.75 -5.69
CA ALA A 106 -40.42 4.67 -5.72
C ALA A 106 -39.93 6.09 -6.00
N GLU A 107 -40.17 6.56 -7.22
CA GLU A 107 -40.00 7.94 -7.60
C GLU A 107 -40.86 8.89 -6.74
N PRO A 108 -40.35 10.02 -6.29
CA PRO A 108 -41.20 11.14 -5.89
C PRO A 108 -41.32 12.14 -7.05
N SER A 109 -42.52 12.20 -7.64
CA SER A 109 -42.98 13.32 -8.47
C SER A 109 -42.87 14.66 -7.71
N PRO A 110 -42.45 15.75 -8.37
CA PRO A 110 -42.41 17.07 -7.78
C PRO A 110 -43.70 17.82 -8.08
N GLU A 111 -44.56 18.08 -7.09
CA GLU A 111 -45.59 19.13 -7.21
C GLU A 111 -46.31 19.38 -5.88
N SER A 112 -46.03 20.54 -5.27
CA SER A 112 -47.01 21.48 -4.69
C SER A 112 -46.36 22.30 -3.57
N GLU A 113 -45.96 23.51 -3.94
CA GLU A 113 -45.84 24.64 -3.02
C GLU A 113 -47.23 24.93 -2.44
N ASP A 114 -47.39 24.95 -1.11
CA ASP A 114 -48.04 26.05 -0.40
C ASP A 114 -47.98 25.86 1.13
N SER A 115 -48.20 26.96 1.84
CA SER A 115 -48.47 27.08 3.27
C SER A 115 -47.28 27.07 4.22
N ALA A 116 -46.60 28.22 4.19
CA ALA A 116 -46.56 29.14 5.32
C ALA A 116 -47.01 28.64 6.71
N ALA A 117 -46.11 28.90 7.67
CA ALA A 117 -46.37 29.55 8.95
C ALA A 117 -45.98 28.73 10.18
N ARG A 118 -45.42 29.51 11.13
CA ARG A 118 -45.39 29.28 12.59
C ARG A 118 -44.36 28.28 13.10
N LYS A 119 -43.70 28.47 14.23
CA LYS A 119 -43.48 29.60 15.17
C LYS A 119 -42.67 28.93 16.29
N MET A 120 -41.55 29.53 16.71
CA MET A 120 -40.94 29.38 18.05
C MET A 120 -40.38 27.97 18.35
N GLY A 121 -39.28 27.77 19.06
CA GLY A 121 -38.48 28.58 19.96
C GLY A 121 -37.73 27.61 20.90
N ALA A 122 -36.65 28.09 21.51
CA ALA A 122 -35.89 27.48 22.62
C ALA A 122 -35.21 26.11 22.33
N GLY A 123 -33.91 25.92 22.54
CA GLY A 123 -33.07 26.41 23.63
C GLY A 123 -32.93 25.31 24.68
N LEU A 124 -31.84 24.53 24.62
CA LEU A 124 -31.27 23.61 25.62
C LEU A 124 -30.02 23.01 24.94
N GLY A 125 -28.77 23.19 25.36
CA GLY A 125 -28.24 23.25 26.71
C GLY A 125 -27.19 22.14 26.85
N PHE A 126 -26.06 22.26 26.14
CA PHE A 126 -24.93 21.34 26.33
C PHE A 126 -23.97 21.93 27.37
N ALA A 127 -24.14 21.49 28.62
CA ALA A 127 -23.21 21.71 29.70
C ALA A 127 -22.05 20.70 29.60
N PHE A 128 -20.82 21.20 29.44
CA PHE A 128 -19.59 20.43 29.64
C PHE A 128 -19.21 20.50 31.13
N PRO A 129 -19.10 19.38 31.87
CA PRO A 129 -18.48 19.39 33.18
C PRO A 129 -16.95 19.42 33.05
N ASP A 130 -16.41 20.48 33.62
CA ASP A 130 -15.03 20.72 34.00
C ASP A 130 -14.51 19.58 34.89
N ALA A 131 -13.33 19.02 34.59
CA ALA A 131 -12.70 18.00 35.41
C ALA A 131 -11.30 18.49 35.87
N PRO A 132 -11.03 18.45 37.19
CA PRO A 132 -10.00 19.26 37.83
C PRO A 132 -8.58 18.70 37.79
N ALA A 133 -7.64 19.63 38.00
CA ALA A 133 -6.22 19.45 38.22
C ALA A 133 -5.86 18.28 39.17
N SER A 134 -4.94 17.43 38.72
CA SER A 134 -4.26 16.45 39.57
C SER A 134 -3.01 17.07 40.17
N ASP A 135 -3.10 17.42 41.45
CA ASP A 135 -2.00 17.87 42.28
C ASP A 135 -1.41 16.70 43.09
N ALA A 136 -0.07 16.62 43.09
CA ALA A 136 0.83 15.99 44.07
C ALA A 136 0.86 14.44 44.23
N PRO A 137 1.87 13.83 44.93
CA PRO A 137 3.05 14.42 45.58
C PRO A 137 4.41 13.72 45.30
N ALA A 138 5.44 14.38 45.85
CA ALA A 138 6.84 14.06 45.91
C ALA A 138 7.25 12.70 46.50
N SER A 139 8.53 12.39 46.27
CA SER A 139 9.50 11.79 47.22
C SER A 139 9.96 10.36 46.89
N ARG A 140 11.23 10.23 46.46
CA ARG A 140 12.24 9.47 47.22
C ARG A 140 13.67 9.79 46.75
N ARG A 141 14.37 10.48 47.66
CA ARG A 141 15.84 10.61 47.74
C ARG A 141 16.50 9.25 47.99
N ARG A 142 17.82 9.22 47.73
CA ARG A 142 18.85 8.28 48.24
C ARG A 142 18.86 6.91 47.54
N SER A 143 19.98 6.40 47.05
CA SER A 143 21.28 6.34 47.73
C SER A 143 22.47 6.47 46.77
N LYS A 144 23.51 7.10 47.30
CA LYS A 144 24.86 7.22 46.75
C LYS A 144 25.77 6.48 47.73
N ARG A 145 26.43 5.41 47.30
CA ARG A 145 27.79 5.03 47.72
C ARG A 145 28.25 3.83 46.92
#